data_AF-A0A9E1GRR2-F1
#
_entry.id   AF-A0A9E1GRR2-F1
#
_cell.length_a   1.000
_cell.length_b   1.000
_cell.length_c   1.000
_cell.angle_alpha   90.00
_cell.angle_beta   90.00
_cell.angle_gamma   90.00
#
_symmetry.space_group_name_H-M   'P 1'
#
loop_
_entity.id
_entity.type
_entity.pdbx_description
1 polymer ?
#
loop_
_entity_poly.entity_id
_entity_poly.type
_entity_poly.pdbx_seq_one_letter_code
_entity_poly.pdbx_strand_id
1 'polypeptide(L)'
;MKENRTSNKSTFIVLGITFVIVGILAAVKVIHNSGNNASIGWVEHKQSDLWAADYSYFTGTQTGNLQGSNTKLDIAVETDRGSLEITLKDPDENLLFSETVSDDTSFRVDVPEKVIVSVSGEEHSGEFKISY
;
A
#
# COMPACT_ATOMS: atom_id res chain seq x y z
N MET A 1 -48.60 -38.36 10.94
CA MET A 1 -48.34 -36.90 10.86
C MET A 1 -46.94 -36.73 10.27
N LYS A 2 -46.81 -36.31 9.00
CA LYS A 2 -45.50 -36.06 8.37
C LYS A 2 -45.23 -34.57 8.43
N GLU A 3 -44.26 -34.18 9.25
CA GLU A 3 -43.80 -32.81 9.42
C GLU A 3 -43.13 -32.34 8.13
N ASN A 4 -43.76 -31.40 7.43
CA ASN A 4 -43.23 -30.83 6.20
C ASN A 4 -42.26 -29.72 6.58
N ARG A 5 -40.97 -30.05 6.71
CA ARG A 5 -39.92 -29.04 6.92
C ARG A 5 -39.76 -28.23 5.64
N THR A 6 -40.42 -27.08 5.59
CA THR A 6 -40.23 -26.09 4.54
C THR A 6 -38.83 -25.48 4.71
N SER A 7 -37.89 -25.93 3.89
CA SER A 7 -36.58 -25.29 3.75
C SER A 7 -36.80 -23.88 3.20
N ASN A 8 -36.61 -22.88 4.06
CA ASN A 8 -36.76 -21.47 3.72
C ASN A 8 -35.56 -21.04 2.87
N LYS A 9 -35.70 -21.11 1.55
CA LYS A 9 -34.68 -20.66 0.57
C LYS A 9 -34.11 -19.27 0.91
N SER A 10 -34.92 -18.40 1.52
CA SER A 10 -34.53 -17.08 2.02
C SER A 10 -33.42 -17.14 3.09
N THR A 11 -33.46 -18.11 4.00
CA THR A 11 -32.45 -18.27 5.05
C THR A 11 -31.09 -18.67 4.46
N PHE A 12 -31.07 -19.46 3.40
CA PHE A 12 -29.83 -19.85 2.70
C PHE A 12 -29.23 -18.68 1.90
N ILE A 13 -30.07 -17.81 1.33
CA ILE A 13 -29.62 -16.61 0.61
C ILE A 13 -29.00 -15.60 1.58
N VAL A 14 -29.66 -15.35 2.72
CA VAL A 14 -29.14 -14.43 3.75
C VAL A 14 -27.82 -14.94 4.32
N LEU A 15 -27.70 -16.25 4.60
CA LEU A 15 -26.46 -16.84 5.10
C LEU A 15 -25.33 -16.72 4.06
N GLY A 16 -25.62 -16.95 2.79
CA GLY A 16 -24.66 -16.79 1.69
C GLY A 16 -24.15 -15.36 1.57
N ILE A 17 -25.03 -14.37 1.63
CA ILE A 17 -24.66 -12.94 1.57
C ILE A 17 -23.76 -12.56 2.75
N THR A 18 -24.09 -13.02 3.97
CA THR A 18 -23.25 -12.76 5.16
C THR A 18 -21.85 -13.36 5.02
N PHE A 19 -21.74 -14.59 4.51
CA PHE A 19 -20.42 -15.20 4.27
C PHE A 19 -19.61 -14.49 3.19
N VAL A 20 -20.25 -13.96 2.16
CA VAL A 20 -19.58 -13.13 1.13
C VAL A 20 -19.07 -11.83 1.74
N ILE A 21 -19.84 -11.15 2.59
CA ILE A 21 -19.41 -9.92 3.27
C ILE A 21 -18.25 -10.21 4.23
N VAL A 22 -18.31 -11.29 5.02
CA VAL A 22 -17.21 -11.70 5.90
C VAL A 22 -15.97 -12.10 5.10
N GLY A 23 -16.13 -12.76 3.95
CA GLY A 23 -15.04 -13.09 3.04
C GLY A 23 -14.38 -11.85 2.43
N ILE A 24 -15.17 -10.84 2.05
CA ILE A 24 -14.65 -9.54 1.59
C ILE A 24 -13.91 -8.85 2.73
N LEU A 25 -14.46 -8.80 3.95
CA LEU A 25 -13.79 -8.21 5.12
C LEU A 25 -12.51 -8.97 5.53
N ALA A 26 -12.41 -10.27 5.28
CA ALA A 26 -11.20 -11.05 5.50
C ALA A 26 -10.16 -10.90 4.37
N ALA A 27 -10.61 -10.61 3.14
CA ALA A 27 -9.75 -10.30 1.99
C ALA A 27 -9.25 -8.85 2.01
N VAL A 28 -10.04 -7.93 2.58
CA VAL A 28 -9.54 -6.66 3.12
C VAL A 28 -8.80 -7.01 4.41
N LYS A 29 -7.65 -7.65 4.25
CA LYS A 29 -6.56 -7.62 5.19
C LYS A 29 -6.21 -6.13 5.35
N VAL A 30 -7.00 -5.43 6.18
CA VAL A 30 -6.49 -4.28 6.90
C VAL A 30 -5.48 -4.90 7.85
N ILE A 31 -4.30 -5.14 7.33
CA ILE A 31 -3.10 -5.38 8.11
C ILE A 31 -2.89 -4.04 8.80
N HIS A 32 -3.66 -3.77 9.87
CA HIS A 32 -3.18 -2.94 10.94
C HIS A 32 -2.06 -3.74 11.57
N ASN A 33 -0.91 -3.76 10.88
CA ASN A 33 0.36 -4.02 11.52
C ASN A 33 0.46 -2.87 12.50
N SER A 34 0.04 -3.11 13.74
CA SER A 34 0.48 -2.32 14.89
C SER A 34 1.97 -2.64 15.11
N GLY A 35 2.77 -2.52 14.05
CA GLY A 35 4.21 -2.44 14.13
C GLY A 35 4.54 -1.12 14.80
N ASN A 36 5.65 -1.10 15.53
CA ASN A 36 6.16 0.14 16.07
C ASN A 36 6.53 1.02 14.87
N ASN A 37 5.76 2.06 14.57
CA ASN A 37 6.15 3.03 13.55
C ASN A 37 7.20 3.96 14.17
N ALA A 38 8.39 4.02 13.58
CA ALA A 38 9.43 4.93 14.02
C ALA A 38 10.17 5.51 12.82
N SER A 39 10.34 6.83 12.84
CA SER A 39 11.10 7.59 11.85
C SER A 39 12.09 8.48 12.61
N ILE A 40 13.39 8.24 12.45
CA ILE A 40 14.47 8.97 13.13
C ILE A 40 15.36 9.64 12.09
N GLY A 41 15.69 10.92 12.31
CA GLY A 41 16.46 11.71 11.36
C GLY A 41 15.68 12.08 10.09
N TRP A 42 14.34 11.99 10.14
CA TRP A 42 13.47 12.16 8.97
C TRP A 42 13.42 13.61 8.47
N VAL A 43 13.86 13.81 7.23
CA VAL A 43 13.75 15.08 6.49
C VAL A 43 12.95 14.82 5.23
N GLU A 44 11.73 15.38 5.15
CA GLU A 44 10.80 15.16 4.04
C GLU A 44 10.65 16.40 3.15
N HIS A 45 10.59 16.14 1.84
CA HIS A 45 10.19 17.09 0.82
C HIS A 45 9.00 16.53 0.05
N LYS A 46 7.82 17.14 0.21
CA LYS A 46 6.57 16.68 -0.39
C LYS A 46 5.87 17.80 -1.15
N GLN A 47 5.54 17.54 -2.41
CA GLN A 47 4.76 18.38 -3.32
C GLN A 47 3.68 17.52 -3.98
N SER A 48 2.88 18.09 -4.88
CA SER A 48 1.84 17.31 -5.58
C SER A 48 2.43 16.18 -6.41
N ASP A 49 3.56 16.42 -7.06
CA ASP A 49 4.20 15.52 -8.04
C ASP A 49 5.50 14.89 -7.54
N LEU A 50 5.88 15.14 -6.28
CA LEU A 50 7.14 14.71 -5.67
C LEU A 50 6.92 14.30 -4.20
N TRP A 51 7.51 13.17 -3.82
CA TRP A 51 7.73 12.80 -2.44
C TRP A 51 9.14 12.25 -2.27
N ALA A 52 9.95 12.91 -1.46
CA ALA A 52 11.29 12.46 -1.11
C ALA A 52 11.50 12.54 0.41
N ALA A 53 12.30 11.62 0.94
CA ALA A 53 12.72 11.65 2.33
C ALA A 53 14.12 11.07 2.50
N ASP A 54 14.93 11.71 3.34
CA ASP A 54 16.20 11.21 3.89
C ASP A 54 15.98 10.89 5.37
N TYR A 55 16.52 9.76 5.83
CA TYR A 55 16.37 9.34 7.22
C TYR A 55 17.45 8.35 7.67
N SER A 56 17.77 8.40 8.96
CA SER A 56 18.73 7.46 9.57
C SER A 56 18.10 6.14 10.01
N TYR A 57 16.77 6.10 10.20
CA TYR A 57 16.04 4.89 10.54
C TYR A 57 14.53 5.06 10.27
N PHE A 58 13.94 4.08 9.59
CA PHE A 58 12.52 4.01 9.31
C PHE A 58 12.00 2.58 9.45
N THR A 59 10.97 2.41 10.26
CA THR A 59 10.16 1.20 10.33
C THR A 59 8.68 1.56 10.41
N GLY A 60 7.84 0.74 9.79
CA GLY A 60 6.41 1.01 9.62
C GLY A 60 6.06 1.54 8.24
N THR A 61 4.83 2.00 8.05
CA THR A 61 4.30 2.39 6.74
C THR A 61 3.87 3.85 6.73
N GLN A 62 4.21 4.58 5.68
CA GLN A 62 3.66 5.89 5.36
C GLN A 62 2.98 5.87 4.00
N THR A 63 1.91 6.65 3.85
CA THR A 63 1.14 6.74 2.60
C THR A 63 0.97 8.20 2.18
N GLY A 64 1.05 8.45 0.87
CA GLY A 64 0.88 9.76 0.26
C GLY A 64 0.13 9.65 -1.06
N ASN A 65 -0.50 10.74 -1.49
CA ASN A 65 -1.01 10.87 -2.85
C ASN A 65 -0.02 11.67 -3.66
N LEU A 66 0.31 11.21 -4.87
CA LEU A 66 1.00 12.01 -5.87
C LEU A 66 0.06 12.23 -7.07
N GLN A 67 0.20 13.39 -7.69
CA GLN A 67 -0.50 13.80 -8.89
C GLN A 67 0.45 14.58 -9.80
N GLY A 68 0.52 14.18 -11.06
CA GLY A 68 1.34 14.82 -12.09
C GLY A 68 0.69 14.70 -13.46
N SER A 69 1.18 15.51 -14.41
CA SER A 69 0.68 15.51 -15.80
C SER A 69 1.36 14.47 -16.70
N ASN A 70 2.40 13.81 -16.19
CA ASN A 70 3.11 12.72 -16.87
C ASN A 70 2.45 11.38 -16.56
N THR A 71 2.58 10.41 -17.47
CA THR A 71 2.09 9.03 -17.26
C THR A 71 3.19 8.08 -16.78
N LYS A 72 4.26 8.62 -16.20
CA LYS A 72 5.41 7.86 -15.69
C LYS A 72 5.81 8.38 -14.33
N LEU A 73 6.16 7.46 -13.44
CA LEU A 73 6.70 7.76 -12.13
C LEU A 73 8.13 7.22 -12.06
N ASP A 74 9.07 8.10 -11.73
CA ASP A 74 10.44 7.76 -11.43
C ASP A 74 10.58 7.52 -9.92
N ILE A 75 11.18 6.39 -9.56
CA ILE A 75 11.43 5.96 -8.18
C ILE A 75 12.92 5.73 -8.05
N ALA A 76 13.56 6.34 -7.06
CA ALA A 76 14.92 6.08 -6.66
C ALA A 76 14.97 5.79 -5.17
N VAL A 77 15.77 4.80 -4.78
CA VAL A 77 16.01 4.42 -3.38
C VAL A 77 17.50 4.24 -3.19
N GLU A 78 18.05 4.88 -2.16
CA GLU A 78 19.38 4.58 -1.64
C GLU A 78 19.22 3.85 -0.31
N THR A 79 19.93 2.73 -0.15
CA THR A 79 19.79 1.86 1.02
C THR A 79 21.14 1.62 1.66
N ASP A 80 21.29 2.13 2.88
CA ASP A 80 22.43 1.79 3.73
C ASP A 80 22.20 0.44 4.45
N ARG A 81 20.98 0.20 4.95
CA ARG A 81 20.58 -1.01 5.69
C ARG A 81 19.07 -1.22 5.65
N GLY A 82 18.65 -2.44 6.00
CA GLY A 82 17.25 -2.82 6.10
C GLY A 82 16.60 -2.97 4.73
N SER A 83 15.27 -2.91 4.67
CA SER A 83 14.54 -2.97 3.40
C SER A 83 13.37 -2.01 3.35
N LEU A 84 13.12 -1.47 2.17
CA LEU A 84 11.99 -0.59 1.89
C LEU A 84 11.08 -1.26 0.87
N GLU A 85 9.80 -1.38 1.18
CA GLU A 85 8.76 -1.74 0.21
C GLU A 85 8.11 -0.47 -0.32
N ILE A 86 7.98 -0.36 -1.64
CA ILE A 86 7.25 0.72 -2.30
C ILE A 86 6.09 0.12 -3.06
N THR A 87 4.88 0.55 -2.72
CA THR A 87 3.62 0.13 -3.34
C THR A 87 2.97 1.32 -4.02
N LEU A 88 2.60 1.19 -5.30
CA LEU A 88 1.78 2.14 -6.02
C LEU A 88 0.41 1.55 -6.31
N LYS A 89 -0.63 2.32 -6.03
CA LYS A 89 -2.01 2.02 -6.40
C LYS A 89 -2.63 3.18 -7.18
N ASP A 90 -3.60 2.86 -8.03
CA ASP A 90 -4.46 3.87 -8.61
C ASP A 90 -5.50 4.40 -7.56
N PRO A 91 -6.30 5.42 -7.90
CA PRO A 91 -7.33 5.94 -6.99
C PRO A 91 -8.46 4.95 -6.65
N ASP A 92 -8.62 3.90 -7.45
CA ASP A 92 -9.57 2.80 -7.22
C ASP A 92 -8.93 1.65 -6.41
N GLU A 93 -7.74 1.89 -5.85
CA GLU A 93 -6.92 0.97 -5.07
C GLU A 93 -6.39 -0.26 -5.83
N ASN A 94 -6.43 -0.26 -7.16
CA ASN A 94 -5.81 -1.32 -7.95
C ASN A 94 -4.28 -1.21 -7.86
N LEU A 95 -3.62 -2.34 -7.65
CA LEU A 95 -2.17 -2.41 -7.57
C LEU A 95 -1.55 -2.15 -8.95
N LEU A 96 -0.68 -1.15 -9.02
CA LEU A 96 0.08 -0.81 -10.23
C LEU A 96 1.52 -1.32 -10.15
N PHE A 97 2.13 -1.26 -8.96
CA PHE A 97 3.52 -1.63 -8.71
C PHE A 97 3.73 -1.99 -7.24
N SER A 98 4.58 -2.97 -6.96
CA SER A 98 5.03 -3.32 -5.61
C SER A 98 6.39 -3.95 -5.69
N GLU A 99 7.39 -3.35 -5.07
CA GLU A 99 8.73 -3.92 -4.99
C GLU A 99 9.33 -3.69 -3.60
N THR A 100 10.07 -4.68 -3.12
CA THR A 100 10.87 -4.59 -1.89
C THR A 100 12.34 -4.53 -2.25
N VAL A 101 13.03 -3.53 -1.72
CA VAL A 101 14.43 -3.23 -2.06
C VAL A 101 15.29 -3.18 -0.81
N SER A 102 16.51 -3.72 -0.92
CA SER A 102 17.52 -3.77 0.14
C SER A 102 18.85 -3.15 -0.28
N ASP A 103 18.93 -2.63 -1.51
CA ASP A 103 20.11 -2.08 -2.15
C ASP A 103 19.71 -0.87 -2.99
N ASP A 104 20.68 -0.05 -3.38
CA ASP A 104 20.46 1.11 -4.23
C ASP A 104 19.83 0.69 -5.57
N THR A 105 18.68 1.29 -5.89
CA THR A 105 17.96 0.95 -7.11
C THR A 105 17.06 2.07 -7.62
N SER A 106 16.65 1.96 -8.87
CA SER A 106 15.69 2.87 -9.48
C SER A 106 14.72 2.15 -10.41
N PHE A 107 13.50 2.66 -10.46
CA PHE A 107 12.44 2.17 -11.32
C PHE A 107 11.81 3.33 -12.09
N ARG A 108 11.26 3.00 -13.25
CA ARG A 108 10.40 3.88 -14.04
C ARG A 108 9.14 3.11 -14.38
N VAL A 109 8.01 3.55 -13.86
CA VAL A 109 6.73 2.82 -13.90
C VAL A 109 5.70 3.64 -14.67
N ASP A 110 4.97 3.01 -15.60
CA ASP A 110 3.83 3.64 -16.26
C ASP A 110 2.64 3.72 -15.28
N VAL A 111 2.13 4.94 -15.04
CA VAL A 111 1.09 5.22 -14.04
C VAL A 111 0.05 6.23 -14.56
N PRO A 112 -1.17 6.27 -14.01
CA PRO A 112 -2.10 7.37 -14.26
C PRO A 112 -1.63 8.68 -13.64
N GLU A 113 -2.30 9.78 -14.00
CA GLU A 113 -2.02 11.14 -13.49
C GLU A 113 -2.10 11.27 -11.96
N LYS A 114 -2.77 10.33 -11.27
CA LYS A 114 -2.88 10.30 -9.81
C LYS A 114 -2.62 8.91 -9.28
N VAL A 115 -1.74 8.80 -8.29
CA VAL A 115 -1.41 7.54 -7.62
C VAL A 115 -1.42 7.69 -6.10
N ILE A 116 -1.75 6.60 -5.42
CA ILE A 116 -1.55 6.41 -3.98
C ILE A 116 -0.23 5.66 -3.83
N VAL A 117 0.72 6.27 -3.13
CA VAL A 117 2.04 5.72 -2.84
C VAL A 117 2.08 5.29 -1.38
N SER A 118 2.51 4.08 -1.11
CA SER A 118 2.87 3.63 0.24
C SER A 118 4.34 3.22 0.27
N VAL A 119 5.06 3.70 1.28
CA VAL A 119 6.44 3.30 1.59
C VAL A 119 6.43 2.59 2.93
N SER A 120 6.98 1.38 3.00
CA SER A 120 7.02 0.56 4.21
C SER A 120 8.44 0.13 4.52
N GLY A 121 9.01 0.66 5.61
CA GLY A 121 10.35 0.30 6.07
C GLY A 121 10.32 -0.90 7.01
N GLU A 122 11.30 -1.79 6.84
CA GLU A 122 11.68 -2.80 7.83
C GLU A 122 13.10 -2.46 8.29
N GLU A 123 13.18 -1.62 9.33
CA GLU A 123 14.44 -1.09 9.88
C GLU A 123 15.36 -0.43 8.84
N HIS A 124 14.75 0.20 7.83
CA HIS A 124 15.45 0.80 6.69
C HIS A 124 16.19 2.08 7.08
N SER A 125 17.35 2.31 6.49
CA SER A 125 18.08 3.59 6.57
C SER A 125 18.59 3.97 5.20
N GLY A 126 18.50 5.25 4.86
CA GLY A 126 18.85 5.79 3.55
C GLY A 126 17.85 6.85 3.11
N GLU A 127 17.56 6.88 1.81
CA GLU A 127 16.61 7.83 1.24
C GLU A 127 15.73 7.20 0.15
N PHE A 128 14.60 7.85 -0.11
CA PHE A 128 13.83 7.61 -1.32
C PHE A 128 13.41 8.91 -1.98
N LYS A 129 13.20 8.83 -3.29
CA LYS A 129 12.60 9.89 -4.09
C LYS A 129 11.64 9.29 -5.11
N ILE A 130 10.41 9.78 -5.10
CA ILE A 130 9.33 9.35 -5.97
C ILE A 130 8.75 10.59 -6.63
N SER A 131 8.82 10.68 -7.96
CA SER A 131 8.31 11.84 -8.68
C SER A 131 7.74 11.50 -10.06
N TYR A 132 6.78 12.30 -10.50
CA TYR A 132 6.33 12.32 -11.90
C TYR A 132 7.35 12.93 -12.85
#